data_AF-A0A5K0XRL1-F1
#
_entry.id   AF-A0A5K0XRL1-F1
#
_cell.length_a   1.000
_cell.length_b   1.000
_cell.length_c   1.000
_cell.angle_alpha   90.00
_cell.angle_beta   90.00
_cell.angle_gamma   90.00
#
_symmetry.space_group_name_H-M   'P 1'
#
loop_
_entity.id
_entity.type
_entity.pdbx_description
1 polymer ?
#
loop_
_entity_poly.entity_id
_entity_poly.type
_entity_poly.pdbx_seq_one_letter_code
_entity_poly.pdbx_strand_id
1 'polypeptide(L)'
;SFDDGFPNLFINNAHDIRGQHVAFLASFSSPAVIFEQLSVIYALPRLFVASFSLVLPFFPTGSFERMEEEGDVATAFTLARILSNIPISRGGPTSLVTYDIHALQ
;
A
#
# COMPACT_ATOMS: atom_id res chain seq x y z
N SER A 1 12.94 -6.69 -13.97
CA SER A 1 13.43 -5.38 -13.49
C SER A 1 13.97 -4.59 -14.67
N PHE A 2 14.09 -3.28 -14.53
CA PHE A 2 14.88 -2.44 -15.43
C PHE A 2 16.39 -2.63 -15.16
N ASP A 3 17.23 -2.13 -16.07
CA ASP A 3 18.69 -2.30 -16.01
C ASP A 3 19.33 -1.61 -14.79
N ASP A 4 18.65 -0.62 -14.20
CA ASP A 4 19.04 0.09 -12.99
C ASP A 4 18.54 -0.58 -11.69
N GLY A 5 17.89 -1.74 -11.80
CA GLY A 5 17.40 -2.53 -10.67
C GLY A 5 15.99 -2.18 -10.19
N PHE A 6 15.31 -1.18 -10.78
CA PHE A 6 13.92 -0.89 -10.43
C PHE A 6 12.96 -1.97 -10.94
N PRO A 7 11.82 -2.19 -10.25
CA PRO A 7 10.87 -3.22 -10.67
C PRO A 7 10.19 -2.82 -11.99
N ASN A 8 10.08 -3.80 -12.89
CA ASN A 8 9.29 -3.70 -14.12
C ASN A 8 8.13 -4.69 -13.96
N LEU A 9 6.95 -4.19 -13.61
CA LEU A 9 5.83 -4.98 -13.13
C LEU A 9 4.74 -5.08 -14.19
N PHE A 10 4.14 -6.26 -14.29
CA PHE A 10 2.99 -6.51 -15.16
C PHE A 10 1.93 -7.31 -14.41
N ILE A 11 0.70 -6.82 -14.40
CA ILE A 11 -0.45 -7.51 -13.80
C ILE A 11 -1.06 -8.40 -14.86
N ASN A 12 -0.75 -9.70 -14.79
CA ASN A 12 -1.40 -10.70 -15.64
C ASN A 12 -2.91 -10.72 -15.38
N ASN A 13 -3.69 -11.06 -16.41
CA ASN A 13 -5.14 -11.27 -16.26
C ASN A 13 -5.91 -10.04 -15.73
N ALA A 14 -5.40 -8.83 -15.97
CA ALA A 14 -6.02 -7.57 -15.50
C ALA A 14 -7.48 -7.38 -15.94
N HIS A 15 -7.91 -8.02 -17.03
CA HIS A 15 -9.30 -7.99 -17.49
C HIS A 15 -10.26 -8.77 -16.56
N ASP A 16 -9.76 -9.81 -15.90
CA ASP A 16 -10.57 -10.73 -15.08
C ASP A 16 -11.05 -10.07 -13.78
N ILE A 17 -10.33 -9.04 -13.32
CA ILE A 17 -10.67 -8.27 -12.11
C ILE A 17 -11.56 -7.06 -12.38
N ARG A 18 -11.86 -6.75 -13.65
CA ARG A 18 -12.69 -5.61 -14.01
C ARG A 18 -14.11 -5.78 -13.46
N GLY A 19 -14.60 -4.78 -12.74
CA GLY A 19 -15.92 -4.82 -12.10
C GLY A 19 -16.02 -5.76 -10.91
N GLN A 20 -14.90 -6.35 -10.45
CA GLN A 20 -14.88 -7.25 -9.30
C GLN A 20 -14.53 -6.51 -8.00
N HIS A 21 -14.88 -7.11 -6.87
CA HIS A 21 -14.39 -6.69 -5.56
C HIS A 21 -13.00 -7.31 -5.34
N VAL A 22 -11.97 -6.47 -5.30
CA VAL A 22 -10.58 -6.92 -5.24
C VAL A 22 -10.00 -6.65 -3.87
N ALA A 23 -9.41 -7.68 -3.26
CA ALA A 23 -8.59 -7.55 -2.07
C ALA A 23 -7.12 -7.80 -2.43
N PHE A 24 -6.21 -7.02 -1.85
CA PHE A 24 -4.77 -7.20 -2.02
C PHE A 24 -4.09 -7.36 -0.67
N LEU A 25 -3.38 -8.46 -0.49
CA LEU A 25 -2.56 -8.74 0.69
C LEU A 25 -1.15 -8.24 0.43
N ALA A 26 -0.81 -7.09 1.00
CA ALA A 26 0.49 -6.45 0.79
C ALA A 26 1.53 -6.93 1.80
N SER A 27 2.81 -6.80 1.43
CA SER A 27 3.95 -7.06 2.33
C SER A 27 4.92 -5.89 2.33
N PHE A 28 5.11 -5.22 3.46
CA PHE A 28 6.06 -4.12 3.60
C PHE A 28 7.31 -4.55 4.38
N SER A 29 7.98 -5.60 3.89
CA SER A 29 9.10 -6.26 4.57
C SER A 29 10.47 -5.56 4.38
N SER A 30 10.63 -4.77 3.32
CA SER A 30 11.84 -3.99 3.06
C SER A 30 11.55 -2.79 2.16
N PRO A 31 12.39 -1.74 2.13
CA PRO A 31 12.18 -0.57 1.28
C PRO A 31 12.00 -0.90 -0.21
N ALA A 32 12.77 -1.87 -0.73
CA ALA A 32 12.66 -2.31 -2.13
C ALA A 32 11.29 -2.96 -2.41
N VAL A 33 10.84 -3.85 -1.52
CA VAL A 33 9.54 -4.51 -1.63
C VAL A 33 8.40 -3.49 -1.46
N ILE A 34 8.53 -2.51 -0.57
CA ILE A 34 7.52 -1.45 -0.38
C ILE A 34 7.27 -0.70 -1.70
N PHE A 35 8.32 -0.32 -2.43
CA PHE A 35 8.17 0.37 -3.70
C PHE A 35 7.43 -0.47 -4.75
N GLU A 36 7.78 -1.75 -4.87
CA GLU A 36 7.09 -2.71 -5.74
C GLU A 36 5.60 -2.84 -5.37
N GLN A 37 5.30 -3.05 -4.09
CA GLN A 37 3.94 -3.23 -3.60
C GLN A 37 3.10 -1.97 -3.78
N LEU A 38 3.64 -0.79 -3.48
CA LEU A 38 2.95 0.48 -3.70
C LEU A 38 2.62 0.70 -5.18
N SER A 39 3.52 0.31 -6.09
CA SER A 39 3.28 0.38 -7.53
C SER A 39 2.06 -0.45 -7.95
N VAL A 40 1.91 -1.66 -7.40
CA VAL A 40 0.74 -2.51 -7.65
C VAL A 40 -0.53 -1.96 -6.98
N ILE A 41 -0.42 -1.54 -5.73
CA ILE A 41 -1.53 -0.96 -4.94
C ILE A 41 -2.12 0.27 -5.65
N TYR A 42 -1.30 1.12 -6.25
CA TYR A 42 -1.77 2.29 -7.00
C TYR A 42 -2.37 1.95 -8.36
N ALA A 43 -1.98 0.82 -8.95
CA ALA A 43 -2.47 0.36 -10.24
C ALA A 43 -3.84 -0.32 -10.13
N LEU A 44 -4.04 -1.22 -9.16
CA LEU A 44 -5.24 -2.07 -9.06
C LEU A 44 -6.58 -1.30 -9.07
N PRO A 45 -6.78 -0.22 -8.29
CA PRO A 45 -8.04 0.54 -8.31
C PRO A 45 -8.36 1.14 -9.69
N ARG A 46 -7.31 1.45 -10.47
CA ARG A 46 -7.43 2.07 -11.80
C ARG A 46 -7.81 1.06 -12.89
N LEU A 47 -7.79 -0.24 -12.59
CA LEU A 47 -8.22 -1.30 -13.51
C LEU A 47 -9.75 -1.51 -13.50
N PHE A 48 -10.51 -0.48 -13.11
CA PHE A 48 -11.97 -0.48 -13.11
C PHE A 48 -12.61 -1.56 -12.23
N VAL A 49 -11.97 -1.89 -11.11
CA VAL A 49 -12.52 -2.78 -10.07
C VAL A 49 -13.75 -2.12 -9.42
N ALA A 50 -14.71 -2.94 -8.95
CA ALA A 50 -15.91 -2.45 -8.27
C ALA A 50 -15.58 -1.87 -6.89
N SER A 51 -14.71 -2.52 -6.12
CA SER A 51 -14.15 -1.98 -4.88
C SER A 51 -12.73 -2.49 -4.68
N PHE A 52 -11.95 -1.78 -3.89
CA PHE A 52 -10.60 -2.19 -3.53
C PHE A 52 -10.40 -2.20 -2.01
N SER A 53 -9.91 -3.33 -1.50
CA SER A 53 -9.52 -3.51 -0.11
C SER A 53 -8.04 -3.85 -0.02
N LEU A 54 -7.29 -3.07 0.74
CA LEU A 54 -5.89 -3.31 1.04
C LEU A 54 -5.78 -3.94 2.43
N VAL A 55 -5.21 -5.13 2.50
CA VAL A 55 -4.85 -5.78 3.76
C VAL A 55 -3.35 -5.63 3.95
N LEU A 56 -2.96 -4.94 5.02
CA LEU A 56 -1.56 -4.70 5.38
C LEU A 56 -1.27 -5.33 6.75
N PRO A 57 -0.67 -6.54 6.79
CA PRO A 57 -0.44 -7.26 8.03
C PRO A 57 0.62 -6.64 8.96
N PHE A 58 1.46 -5.77 8.43
CA PHE A 58 2.57 -5.16 9.16
C PHE A 58 2.81 -3.74 8.66
N PHE A 59 2.79 -2.78 9.58
CA PHE A 59 3.05 -1.37 9.29
C PHE A 59 4.48 -1.01 9.77
N PRO A 60 5.49 -1.02 8.88
CA PRO A 60 6.92 -1.06 9.25
C PRO A 60 7.40 0.17 10.03
N THR A 61 6.74 1.30 9.85
CA THR A 61 7.10 2.58 10.45
C THR A 61 6.27 2.90 11.70
N GLY A 62 5.43 1.96 12.17
CA GLY A 62 4.46 2.21 13.26
C GLY A 62 5.09 2.72 14.55
N SER A 63 6.32 2.29 14.86
CA SER A 63 7.05 2.73 16.05
C SER A 63 7.47 4.21 16.03
N PHE A 64 7.41 4.89 14.88
CA PHE A 64 7.81 6.30 14.73
C PHE A 64 6.61 7.19 14.37
N GLU A 65 5.51 7.01 15.11
CA GLU A 65 4.28 7.83 14.97
C GLU A 65 4.36 9.17 15.72
N ARG A 66 5.20 9.28 16.76
CA ARG A 66 5.38 10.49 17.57
C ARG A 66 6.74 11.10 17.28
N MET A 67 6.79 12.42 17.11
CA MET A 67 8.04 13.19 17.05
C MET A 67 8.41 13.60 18.47
N GLU A 68 9.60 13.26 18.93
CA GLU A 68 10.08 13.56 20.29
C GLU A 68 11.05 14.74 20.29
N GLU A 69 11.85 14.87 19.23
CA GLU A 69 12.85 15.92 19.08
C GLU A 69 12.65 16.75 17.79
N GLU A 70 13.19 17.97 17.80
CA GLU A 70 13.21 18.81 16.60
C GLU A 70 14.14 18.19 15.55
N GLY A 71 13.60 17.92 14.37
CA GLY A 71 14.31 17.24 13.27
C GLY A 71 13.90 15.78 13.07
N ASP A 72 13.13 15.21 14.00
CA ASP A 72 12.53 13.89 13.81
C ASP A 72 11.64 13.87 12.56
N VAL A 73 11.73 12.80 11.77
CA VAL A 73 10.87 12.60 10.62
C VAL A 73 9.86 11.51 10.95
N ALA A 74 8.60 11.89 11.13
CA ALA A 74 7.48 10.97 11.34
C ALA A 74 7.23 10.09 10.10
N THR A 75 8.05 9.05 9.94
CA THR A 75 7.99 8.13 8.79
C THR A 75 6.66 7.37 8.75
N ALA A 76 6.04 7.09 9.91
CA ALA A 76 4.69 6.56 10.01
C ALA A 76 3.66 7.44 9.29
N PHE A 77 3.72 8.74 9.56
CA PHE A 77 2.80 9.71 8.97
C PHE A 77 3.03 9.83 7.45
N THR A 78 4.29 9.74 7.02
CA THR A 78 4.63 9.73 5.59
C THR A 78 4.03 8.52 4.89
N LEU A 79 4.21 7.31 5.44
CA LEU A 79 3.63 6.10 4.86
C LEU A 79 2.09 6.12 4.89
N ALA A 80 1.48 6.57 6.00
CA ALA A 80 0.04 6.72 6.12
C ALA A 80 -0.53 7.71 5.08
N ARG A 81 0.20 8.77 4.76
CA ARG A 81 -0.17 9.72 3.71
C ARG A 81 -0.09 9.11 2.32
N ILE A 82 0.94 8.29 2.06
CA ILE A 82 1.05 7.54 0.80
C ILE A 82 -0.14 6.57 0.66
N LEU A 83 -0.53 5.84 1.71
CA LEU A 83 -1.68 4.93 1.68
C LEU A 83 -3.01 5.67 1.56
N SER A 84 -3.15 6.84 2.18
CA SER A 84 -4.35 7.68 2.05
C SER A 84 -4.56 8.22 0.63
N ASN A 85 -3.49 8.29 -0.18
CA ASN A 85 -3.53 8.77 -1.56
C ASN A 85 -3.75 7.65 -2.60
N ILE A 86 -4.03 6.42 -2.17
CA ILE A 86 -4.37 5.34 -3.10
C ILE A 86 -5.56 5.77 -3.98
N PRO A 87 -5.49 5.60 -5.31
CA PRO A 87 -6.55 6.01 -6.21
C PRO A 87 -7.90 5.37 -5.87
N ILE A 88 -8.96 6.13 -6.07
CA ILE A 88 -10.34 5.70 -5.82
C ILE A 88 -10.75 4.69 -6.91
N SER A 89 -11.39 3.60 -6.49
CA SER A 89 -12.00 2.61 -7.38
C SER A 89 -13.39 3.06 -7.86
N ARG A 90 -14.11 2.26 -8.67
CA ARG A 90 -15.47 2.65 -9.11
C ARG A 90 -16.46 2.78 -7.95
N GLY A 91 -16.31 1.95 -6.93
CA GLY A 91 -17.18 1.94 -5.74
C GLY A 91 -16.70 2.86 -4.62
N GLY A 92 -15.67 3.67 -4.85
CA GLY A 92 -15.20 4.65 -3.87
C GLY A 92 -13.79 4.37 -3.32
N PRO A 93 -13.46 5.03 -2.19
CA PRO A 93 -12.13 4.98 -1.59
C PRO A 93 -11.71 3.55 -1.21
N THR A 94 -10.40 3.34 -1.15
CA THR A 94 -9.82 2.06 -0.70
C THR A 94 -10.13 1.80 0.77
N SER A 95 -10.60 0.59 1.08
CA SER A 95 -10.70 0.13 2.46
C SER A 95 -9.33 -0.39 2.91
N LEU A 96 -8.74 0.19 3.94
CA LEU A 96 -7.46 -0.26 4.51
C LEU A 96 -7.72 -1.06 5.79
N VAL A 97 -7.26 -2.31 5.82
CA VAL A 97 -7.24 -3.16 7.01
C VAL A 97 -5.79 -3.36 7.40
N THR A 98 -5.41 -2.82 8.56
CA THR A 98 -4.07 -3.01 9.13
C THR A 98 -4.16 -3.89 10.36
N TYR A 99 -3.21 -4.82 10.50
CA TYR A 99 -2.98 -5.54 11.76
C TYR A 99 -1.76 -4.91 12.41
N ASP A 100 -2.00 -4.10 13.44
CA ASP A 100 -0.89 -3.46 14.15
C ASP A 100 -0.56 -4.24 15.42
N ILE A 101 0.44 -5.11 15.32
CA ILE A 101 0.97 -5.90 16.43
C ILE A 101 1.93 -5.11 17.33
N HIS A 102 2.23 -3.83 17.04
CA HIS A 102 3.13 -3.01 17.88
C HIS A 102 2.42 -2.24 18.99
N ALA A 103 1.09 -2.15 18.94
CA ALA A 103 0.29 -1.51 19.99
C ALA A 103 -0.06 -2.46 21.16
N LEU A 104 0.39 -3.71 21.12
CA LEU A 104 0.24 -4.71 22.18
C LEU A 104 1.51 -4.81 23.03
N GLN A 105 1.97 -3.71 23.64
CA GLN A 105 2.86 -3.75 24.81
C GLN A 105 2.52 -2.64 25.79
#